data_AF-A0A7X1GL61-F1
#
_entry.id   AF-A0A7X1GL61-F1
#
_cell.length_a   1.000
_cell.length_b   1.000
_cell.length_c   1.000
_cell.angle_alpha   90.00
_cell.angle_beta   90.00
_cell.angle_gamma   90.00
#
_symmetry.space_group_name_H-M   'P 1'
#
loop_
_entity.id
_entity.type
_entity.pdbx_description
1 polymer ?
#
loop_
_entity_poly.entity_id
_entity_poly.type
_entity_poly.pdbx_seq_one_letter_code
_entity_poly.pdbx_strand_id
1 'polypeptide(L)'
;MGKTLGQRAERVLRSCKSDRIFFLSKTQNTFKTDKRSLIYNEFKKMLAAIYKTIEPPIPTDATPVYDDSNLVLNIQKAAMEFHKPWEARLKLKHDPRIQPEHWARIKALTRRLGELNIDEYNNLKPVADMLGRFQTHLYLFVDNPISWDPDYAPDEMKQASIDNITQELNSQLHQFFSERLFKEQIKNWHQAYSHRGTGSTKIRAYEVKDIYNDAAPIPGEVPNSESSVFVKEIREILKEAISAGDGKINRTV
;
A
#
# COMPACT_ATOMS: atom_id res chain seq x y z
N MET A 1 -9.73 -4.54 19.77
CA MET A 1 -8.60 -4.54 18.83
C MET A 1 -8.82 -5.48 17.65
N GLY A 2 -9.31 -6.72 17.82
CA GLY A 2 -9.56 -7.65 16.69
C GLY A 2 -10.67 -7.27 15.68
N LYS A 3 -11.62 -6.40 16.05
CA LYS A 3 -12.70 -5.97 15.14
C LYS A 3 -12.29 -4.95 14.08
N THR A 4 -11.16 -4.24 14.25
CA THR A 4 -10.75 -3.13 13.37
C THR A 4 -9.58 -3.48 12.46
N LEU A 5 -8.81 -4.52 12.80
CA LEU A 5 -7.60 -4.94 12.07
C LEU A 5 -7.72 -6.36 11.47
N GLY A 6 -8.86 -7.03 11.64
CA GLY A 6 -9.12 -8.38 11.13
C GLY A 6 -8.42 -9.49 11.93
N GLN A 7 -8.87 -10.74 11.74
CA GLN A 7 -8.24 -11.91 12.36
C GLN A 7 -6.76 -12.05 11.97
N ARG A 8 -6.36 -11.59 10.77
CA ARG A 8 -4.95 -11.57 10.34
C ARG A 8 -4.10 -10.66 11.19
N ALA A 9 -4.45 -9.41 11.50
CA ALA A 9 -3.57 -8.59 12.34
C ALA A 9 -3.46 -9.12 13.78
N GLU A 10 -4.55 -9.66 14.33
CA GLU A 10 -4.50 -10.32 15.63
C GLU A 10 -3.63 -11.58 15.57
N ARG A 11 -3.76 -12.38 14.51
CA ARG A 11 -2.97 -13.61 14.30
C ARG A 11 -1.53 -13.32 13.91
N VAL A 12 -1.24 -12.25 13.16
CA VAL A 12 0.10 -11.73 12.80
C VAL A 12 0.77 -11.12 14.02
N LEU A 13 0.06 -10.39 14.87
CA LEU A 13 0.62 -9.91 16.14
C LEU A 13 0.85 -11.07 17.13
N ARG A 14 -0.03 -12.08 17.14
CA ARG A 14 0.18 -13.32 17.91
C ARG A 14 1.27 -14.23 17.29
N SER A 15 1.45 -14.19 15.97
CA SER A 15 2.43 -14.97 15.19
C SER A 15 3.72 -14.20 14.91
N CYS A 16 3.80 -12.93 15.30
CA CYS A 16 5.04 -12.20 15.61
C CYS A 16 5.64 -12.91 16.83
N LYS A 17 6.01 -14.17 16.61
CA LYS A 17 6.85 -14.96 17.47
C LYS A 17 8.09 -14.13 17.76
N SER A 18 8.69 -14.38 18.92
CA SER A 18 10.03 -13.91 19.30
C SER A 18 11.02 -13.94 18.12
N ASP A 19 10.89 -14.92 17.23
CA ASP A 19 11.73 -15.16 16.05
C ASP A 19 11.66 -14.10 14.94
N ARG A 20 10.72 -13.14 14.99
CA ARG A 20 10.60 -12.01 14.04
C ARG A 20 10.81 -10.64 14.69
N ILE A 21 11.20 -10.60 15.96
CA ILE A 21 11.56 -9.38 16.68
C ILE A 21 13.08 -9.42 16.91
N PHE A 22 13.78 -8.43 16.38
CA PHE A 22 15.25 -8.35 16.47
C PHE A 22 15.66 -7.09 17.21
N PHE A 23 16.61 -7.22 18.14
CA PHE A 23 17.12 -6.06 18.87
C PHE A 23 18.46 -5.59 18.28
N LEU A 24 18.41 -4.46 17.58
CA LEU A 24 19.59 -3.79 17.05
C LEU A 24 19.91 -2.56 17.90
N SER A 25 21.07 -2.57 18.56
CA SER A 25 21.59 -1.43 19.32
C SER A 25 22.96 -1.04 18.80
N LYS A 26 23.36 0.22 19.05
CA LYS A 26 24.68 0.75 18.69
C LYS A 26 25.04 0.57 17.19
N THR A 27 24.05 0.71 16.29
CA THR A 27 24.19 0.53 14.83
C THR A 27 25.16 1.51 14.17
N GLN A 28 25.53 2.58 14.87
CA GLN A 28 26.56 3.53 14.45
C GLN A 28 28.00 2.99 14.54
N ASN A 29 28.22 1.85 15.21
CA ASN A 29 29.54 1.25 15.39
C ASN A 29 29.69 -0.01 14.55
N THR A 30 30.88 -0.23 13.98
CA THR A 30 31.24 -1.51 13.37
C THR A 30 31.30 -2.60 14.45
N PHE A 31 30.46 -3.63 14.35
CA PHE A 31 30.51 -4.77 15.27
C PHE A 31 31.51 -5.82 14.77
N LYS A 32 32.20 -6.48 15.70
CA LYS A 32 33.07 -7.62 15.38
C LYS A 32 32.21 -8.87 15.15
N THR A 33 32.64 -9.72 14.21
CA THR A 33 32.05 -11.04 13.97
C THR A 33 32.40 -11.98 15.12
N ASP A 34 31.66 -11.91 16.21
CA ASP A 34 31.85 -12.72 17.41
C ASP A 34 30.53 -13.38 17.82
N LYS A 35 30.55 -14.70 18.03
CA LYS A 35 29.39 -15.47 18.50
C LYS A 35 28.91 -15.06 19.89
N ARG A 36 29.74 -14.36 20.69
CA ARG A 36 29.35 -13.80 21.99
C ARG A 36 28.68 -12.42 21.87
N SER A 37 28.77 -11.77 20.71
CA SER A 37 28.15 -10.46 20.47
C SER A 37 26.65 -10.62 20.27
N LEU A 38 25.86 -10.02 21.17
CA LEU A 38 24.40 -9.99 21.07
C LEU A 38 23.93 -9.38 19.75
N ILE A 39 24.54 -8.25 19.34
CA ILE A 39 24.19 -7.56 18.09
C ILE A 39 24.46 -8.46 16.87
N TYR A 40 25.61 -9.15 16.84
CA TYR A 40 25.95 -10.06 15.74
C TYR A 40 24.93 -11.20 15.63
N ASN A 41 24.53 -11.79 16.76
CA ASN A 41 23.56 -12.88 16.79
C ASN A 41 22.16 -12.39 16.39
N GLU A 42 21.71 -11.23 16.87
CA GLU A 42 20.43 -10.63 16.48
C GLU A 42 20.41 -10.27 14.99
N PHE A 43 21.51 -9.71 14.47
CA PHE A 43 21.65 -9.43 13.04
C PHE A 43 21.66 -10.72 12.21
N LYS A 44 22.33 -11.77 12.68
CA LYS A 44 22.32 -13.09 12.02
C LYS A 44 20.93 -13.74 12.06
N LYS A 45 20.18 -13.61 13.16
CA LYS A 45 18.78 -14.06 13.23
C LYS A 45 17.90 -13.29 12.25
N MET A 46 18.08 -11.98 12.16
CA MET A 46 17.38 -11.14 11.19
C MET A 46 17.68 -11.59 9.75
N LEU A 47 18.96 -11.78 9.42
CA LEU A 47 19.35 -12.29 8.10
C LEU A 47 18.78 -13.68 7.84
N ALA A 48 18.83 -14.60 8.80
CA ALA A 48 18.25 -15.93 8.66
C ALA A 48 16.73 -15.88 8.43
N ALA A 49 16.02 -14.98 9.13
CA ALA A 49 14.61 -14.75 8.90
C ALA A 49 14.33 -14.19 7.50
N ILE A 50 15.16 -13.26 7.01
CA ILE A 50 15.09 -12.76 5.62
C ILE A 50 15.37 -13.90 4.63
N TYR A 51 16.40 -14.71 4.85
CA TYR A 51 16.69 -15.88 4.00
C TYR A 51 15.53 -16.87 3.96
N LYS A 52 14.84 -17.06 5.08
CA LYS A 52 13.65 -17.92 5.15
C LYS A 52 12.48 -17.37 4.33
N THR A 53 12.40 -16.06 4.10
CA THR A 53 11.42 -15.49 3.16
C THR A 53 11.75 -15.73 1.69
N ILE A 54 12.96 -16.22 1.39
CA ILE A 54 13.43 -16.58 0.04
C ILE A 54 13.22 -18.10 -0.21
N GLU A 55 12.90 -18.89 0.81
CA GLU A 55 12.56 -20.31 0.62
C GLU A 55 11.32 -20.42 -0.30
N PRO A 56 11.32 -21.35 -1.27
CA PRO A 56 10.21 -21.49 -2.19
C PRO A 56 8.92 -21.74 -1.40
N PRO A 57 7.81 -21.09 -1.79
CA PRO A 57 6.54 -21.25 -1.07
C PRO A 57 6.16 -22.73 -1.06
N ILE A 58 5.59 -23.16 0.06
CA ILE A 58 5.05 -24.52 0.21
C ILE A 58 4.08 -24.74 -0.96
N PRO A 59 4.16 -25.87 -1.69
CA PRO A 59 3.18 -26.18 -2.72
C PRO A 59 1.77 -26.14 -2.12
N THR A 60 0.95 -25.23 -2.63
CA THR A 60 -0.40 -25.02 -2.12
C THR A 60 -1.37 -25.84 -2.94
N ASP A 61 -1.77 -26.99 -2.42
CA ASP A 61 -2.95 -27.71 -2.92
C ASP A 61 -4.26 -27.00 -2.54
N ALA A 62 -4.20 -25.82 -1.90
CA ALA A 62 -5.34 -25.04 -1.42
C ALA A 62 -5.60 -23.84 -2.34
N THR A 63 -6.67 -23.89 -3.13
CA THR A 63 -7.07 -22.82 -4.05
C THR A 63 -8.17 -21.95 -3.42
N PRO A 64 -7.91 -20.66 -3.13
CA PRO A 64 -8.96 -19.74 -2.67
C PRO A 64 -9.86 -19.32 -3.83
N VAL A 65 -11.17 -19.25 -3.56
CA VAL A 65 -12.18 -18.77 -4.52
C VAL A 65 -12.74 -17.43 -4.03
N TYR A 66 -12.81 -16.44 -4.92
CA TYR A 66 -13.26 -15.07 -4.61
C TYR A 66 -14.46 -14.65 -5.46
N ASP A 67 -15.24 -13.69 -4.94
CA ASP A 67 -16.30 -12.95 -5.64
C ASP A 67 -15.94 -11.45 -5.62
N ASP A 68 -15.87 -10.82 -6.80
CA ASP A 68 -15.43 -9.43 -6.95
C ASP A 68 -16.55 -8.39 -6.83
N SER A 69 -17.78 -8.82 -6.53
CA SER A 69 -18.97 -7.96 -6.45
C SER A 69 -18.80 -6.76 -5.50
N ASN A 70 -18.12 -6.96 -4.37
CA ASN A 70 -17.89 -5.90 -3.37
C ASN A 70 -16.57 -5.15 -3.53
N LEU A 71 -15.76 -5.47 -4.55
CA LEU A 71 -14.43 -4.89 -4.72
C LEU A 71 -14.48 -3.37 -4.94
N VAL A 72 -15.50 -2.88 -5.64
CA VAL A 72 -15.67 -1.44 -5.91
C VAL A 72 -15.83 -0.64 -4.62
N LEU A 73 -16.47 -1.19 -3.60
CA LEU A 73 -16.64 -0.54 -2.29
C LEU A 73 -15.31 -0.43 -1.55
N ASN A 74 -14.47 -1.46 -1.62
CA ASN A 74 -13.12 -1.44 -1.04
C ASN A 74 -12.23 -0.40 -1.73
N ILE A 75 -12.28 -0.31 -3.06
CA ILE A 75 -11.54 0.68 -3.86
C ILE A 75 -12.00 2.10 -3.51
N GLN A 76 -13.31 2.33 -3.46
CA GLN A 76 -13.88 3.63 -3.11
C GLN A 76 -13.45 4.07 -1.72
N LYS A 77 -13.53 3.17 -0.73
CA LYS A 77 -13.12 3.46 0.64
C LYS A 77 -11.63 3.77 0.75
N ALA A 78 -10.78 3.01 0.06
CA ALA A 78 -9.34 3.26 0.00
C ALA A 78 -9.01 4.65 -0.59
N ALA A 79 -9.63 5.00 -1.72
CA ALA A 79 -9.46 6.31 -2.34
C ALA A 79 -9.90 7.44 -1.39
N MET A 80 -11.08 7.32 -0.76
CA MET A 80 -11.56 8.32 0.21
C MET A 80 -10.62 8.48 1.41
N GLU A 81 -10.07 7.38 1.95
CA GLU A 81 -9.13 7.40 3.08
C GLU A 81 -7.74 7.91 2.70
N PHE A 82 -7.38 7.90 1.42
CA PHE A 82 -6.22 8.59 0.90
C PHE A 82 -6.48 10.10 0.78
N HIS A 83 -7.58 10.49 0.14
CA HIS A 83 -7.90 11.89 -0.14
C HIS A 83 -8.10 12.73 1.12
N LYS A 84 -8.90 12.26 2.08
CA LYS A 84 -9.29 13.05 3.27
C LYS A 84 -8.09 13.60 4.06
N PRO A 85 -7.08 12.78 4.44
CA PRO A 85 -5.90 13.30 5.12
C PRO A 85 -5.09 14.30 4.29
N TRP A 86 -4.98 14.07 2.99
CA TRP A 86 -4.20 14.94 2.10
C TRP A 86 -4.88 16.28 1.86
N GLU A 87 -6.20 16.33 1.69
CA GLU A 87 -6.95 17.58 1.63
C GLU A 87 -6.80 18.43 2.90
N ALA A 88 -6.72 17.79 4.07
CA ALA A 88 -6.46 18.47 5.35
C ALA A 88 -5.03 19.01 5.42
N ARG A 89 -4.03 18.20 5.06
CA ARG A 89 -2.62 18.63 4.99
C ARG A 89 -2.43 19.81 4.02
N LEU A 90 -3.17 19.85 2.93
CA LEU A 90 -3.13 20.91 1.92
C LEU A 90 -3.89 22.20 2.30
N LYS A 91 -4.48 22.27 3.51
CA LYS A 91 -5.35 23.39 3.95
C LYS A 91 -6.59 23.60 3.07
N LEU A 92 -7.06 22.56 2.38
CA LEU A 92 -8.26 22.64 1.53
C LEU A 92 -9.53 22.26 2.28
N LYS A 93 -9.43 21.33 3.24
CA LYS A 93 -10.51 20.98 4.16
C LYS A 93 -10.00 21.02 5.59
N HIS A 94 -10.90 21.26 6.54
CA HIS A 94 -10.58 21.21 7.96
C HIS A 94 -10.81 19.78 8.47
N ASP A 95 -9.81 19.22 9.17
CA ASP A 95 -9.95 18.01 9.97
C ASP A 95 -9.32 18.28 11.35
N PRO A 96 -10.05 18.15 12.46
CA PRO A 96 -9.52 18.44 13.80
C PRO A 96 -8.39 17.50 14.22
N ARG A 97 -8.23 16.34 13.55
CA ARG A 97 -7.19 15.34 13.86
C ARG A 97 -5.90 15.58 13.09
N ILE A 98 -5.93 16.41 12.05
CA ILE A 98 -4.80 16.57 11.13
C ILE A 98 -4.43 18.04 11.06
N GLN A 99 -3.23 18.35 11.55
CA GLN A 99 -2.67 19.70 11.43
C GLN A 99 -2.29 19.96 9.97
N PRO A 100 -2.69 21.11 9.40
CA PRO A 100 -2.32 21.42 8.04
C PRO A 100 -0.81 21.67 7.89
N GLU A 101 -0.25 21.24 6.76
CA GLU A 101 1.18 21.33 6.53
C GLU A 101 1.62 22.77 6.20
N HIS A 102 2.87 23.07 6.54
CA HIS A 102 3.47 24.35 6.18
C HIS A 102 3.73 24.40 4.68
N TRP A 103 3.37 25.51 4.02
CA TRP A 103 3.43 25.65 2.56
C TRP A 103 4.82 25.37 1.97
N ALA A 104 5.89 25.71 2.70
CA ALA A 104 7.26 25.45 2.27
C ALA A 104 7.56 23.94 2.15
N ARG A 105 6.92 23.10 2.98
CA ARG A 105 7.05 21.64 2.92
C ARG A 105 6.31 21.07 1.71
N ILE A 106 5.10 21.55 1.44
CA ILE A 106 4.35 21.20 0.21
C ILE A 106 5.14 21.63 -1.04
N LYS A 107 5.72 22.84 -1.03
CA LYS A 107 6.59 23.29 -2.12
C LYS A 107 7.83 22.40 -2.29
N ALA A 108 8.44 21.96 -1.19
CA ALA A 108 9.57 21.04 -1.24
C ALA A 108 9.17 19.65 -1.78
N LEU A 109 7.99 19.14 -1.39
CA LEU A 109 7.42 17.91 -1.93
C LEU A 109 7.21 18.02 -3.45
N THR A 110 6.53 19.07 -3.92
CA THR A 110 6.28 19.27 -5.36
C THR A 110 7.58 19.39 -6.16
N ARG A 111 8.64 19.98 -5.58
CA ARG A 111 9.95 20.03 -6.22
C ARG A 111 10.57 18.65 -6.36
N ARG A 112 10.48 17.84 -5.30
CA ARG A 112 11.08 16.51 -5.30
C ARG A 112 10.46 15.59 -6.35
N LEU A 113 9.14 15.61 -6.44
CA LEU A 113 8.39 14.85 -7.43
C LEU A 113 8.56 15.43 -8.86
N GLY A 114 8.55 16.75 -9.01
CA GLY A 114 8.59 17.39 -10.34
C GLY A 114 9.97 17.53 -10.96
N GLU A 115 11.03 17.67 -10.15
CA GLU A 115 12.39 17.98 -10.64
C GLU A 115 13.44 16.95 -10.21
N LEU A 116 13.35 16.43 -8.99
CA LEU A 116 14.44 15.65 -8.39
C LEU A 116 14.24 14.14 -8.50
N ASN A 117 13.13 13.70 -9.09
CA ASN A 117 12.77 12.30 -9.23
C ASN A 117 12.77 11.54 -7.88
N ILE A 118 12.27 12.19 -6.82
CA ILE A 118 12.11 11.61 -5.47
C ILE A 118 10.64 11.72 -5.08
N ASP A 119 10.02 10.63 -4.66
CA ASP A 119 8.58 10.52 -4.42
C ASP A 119 8.13 10.95 -3.01
N GLU A 120 9.06 11.38 -2.17
CA GLU A 120 8.81 11.75 -0.78
C GLU A 120 9.60 12.96 -0.26
N TYR A 121 9.05 13.60 0.77
CA TYR A 121 9.72 14.64 1.54
C TYR A 121 9.43 14.53 3.04
N ASN A 122 10.42 14.11 3.83
CA ASN A 122 10.29 13.94 5.28
C ASN A 122 9.15 12.97 5.63
N ASN A 123 8.04 13.45 6.22
CA ASN A 123 6.86 12.64 6.53
C ASN A 123 5.79 12.68 5.42
N LEU A 124 6.03 13.43 4.33
CA LEU A 124 5.12 13.54 3.20
C LEU A 124 5.49 12.46 2.18
N LYS A 125 4.75 11.36 2.20
CA LYS A 125 4.99 10.17 1.37
C LYS A 125 3.73 9.81 0.59
N PRO A 126 3.30 10.59 -0.41
CA PRO A 126 2.00 10.44 -1.05
C PRO A 126 1.81 9.06 -1.71
N VAL A 127 2.83 8.52 -2.38
CA VAL A 127 2.78 7.18 -2.99
C VAL A 127 2.63 6.10 -1.91
N ALA A 128 3.45 6.15 -0.86
CA ALA A 128 3.39 5.18 0.24
C ALA A 128 2.06 5.27 1.03
N ASP A 129 1.57 6.50 1.28
CA ASP A 129 0.28 6.74 1.93
C ASP A 129 -0.87 6.12 1.10
N MET A 130 -0.88 6.36 -0.21
CA MET A 130 -1.89 5.80 -1.11
C MET A 130 -1.83 4.28 -1.14
N LEU A 131 -0.64 3.72 -1.39
CA LEU A 131 -0.39 2.28 -1.39
C LEU A 131 -0.90 1.62 -0.10
N GLY A 132 -0.57 2.20 1.06
CA GLY A 132 -0.99 1.66 2.36
C GLY A 132 -2.52 1.64 2.55
N ARG A 133 -3.26 2.63 2.02
CA ARG A 133 -4.73 2.61 2.05
C ARG A 133 -5.30 1.50 1.19
N PHE A 134 -4.80 1.35 -0.04
CA PHE A 134 -5.27 0.29 -0.94
C PHE A 134 -4.90 -1.11 -0.44
N GLN A 135 -3.67 -1.31 0.05
CA GLN A 135 -3.27 -2.55 0.70
C GLN A 135 -4.21 -2.93 1.85
N THR A 136 -4.56 -1.97 2.71
CA THR A 136 -5.48 -2.24 3.83
C THR A 136 -6.81 -2.83 3.36
N HIS A 137 -7.46 -2.23 2.35
CA HIS A 137 -8.78 -2.70 1.90
C HIS A 137 -8.71 -3.91 0.96
N LEU A 138 -7.67 -4.02 0.14
CA LEU A 138 -7.51 -5.15 -0.77
C LEU A 138 -7.03 -6.41 -0.05
N TYR A 139 -6.24 -6.29 1.02
CA TYR A 139 -5.90 -7.45 1.85
C TYR A 139 -7.12 -7.98 2.58
N LEU A 140 -8.01 -7.11 3.06
CA LEU A 140 -9.27 -7.58 3.65
C LEU A 140 -10.07 -8.41 2.64
N PHE A 141 -10.00 -8.10 1.35
CA PHE A 141 -10.60 -8.92 0.31
C PHE A 141 -9.87 -10.27 0.15
N VAL A 142 -8.55 -10.25 -0.05
CA VAL A 142 -7.74 -11.45 -0.27
C VAL A 142 -7.77 -12.41 0.93
N ASP A 143 -7.85 -11.88 2.15
CA ASP A 143 -7.90 -12.67 3.39
C ASP A 143 -9.24 -13.39 3.59
N ASN A 144 -10.29 -13.03 2.84
CA ASN A 144 -11.64 -13.56 3.03
C ASN A 144 -12.20 -14.15 1.71
N PRO A 145 -11.62 -15.27 1.22
CA PRO A 145 -12.22 -16.01 0.11
C PRO A 145 -13.60 -16.56 0.51
N ILE A 146 -14.50 -16.69 -0.48
CA ILE A 146 -15.84 -17.23 -0.28
C ILE A 146 -15.83 -18.75 -0.03
N SER A 147 -14.83 -19.45 -0.56
CA SER A 147 -14.63 -20.89 -0.37
C SER A 147 -13.18 -21.28 -0.69
N TRP A 148 -12.83 -22.52 -0.36
CA TRP A 148 -11.55 -23.14 -0.69
C TRP A 148 -11.76 -24.41 -1.52
N ASP A 149 -10.82 -24.69 -2.40
CA ASP A 149 -10.80 -25.88 -3.25
C ASP A 149 -9.43 -26.59 -3.12
N PRO A 150 -9.33 -27.74 -2.43
CA PRO A 150 -10.38 -28.41 -1.67
C PRO A 150 -10.66 -27.72 -0.32
N ASP A 151 -11.90 -27.82 0.16
CA ASP A 151 -12.34 -27.12 1.38
C ASP A 151 -11.61 -27.60 2.65
N TYR A 152 -11.18 -28.87 2.66
CA TYR A 152 -10.48 -29.52 3.78
C TYR A 152 -8.97 -29.21 3.83
N ALA A 153 -8.47 -28.29 3.01
CA ALA A 153 -7.04 -27.97 3.02
C ALA A 153 -6.57 -27.46 4.41
N PRO A 154 -5.38 -27.86 4.88
CA PRO A 154 -4.82 -27.37 6.13
C PRO A 154 -4.67 -25.85 6.18
N ASP A 155 -4.88 -25.25 7.35
CA ASP A 155 -4.75 -23.80 7.57
C ASP A 155 -3.39 -23.24 7.10
N GLU A 156 -2.31 -24.02 7.23
CA GLU A 156 -0.97 -23.61 6.80
C GLU A 156 -0.88 -23.47 5.27
N MET A 157 -1.52 -24.36 4.51
CA MET A 157 -1.56 -24.27 3.04
C MET A 157 -2.48 -23.13 2.58
N LYS A 158 -3.61 -22.93 3.26
CA LYS A 158 -4.50 -21.79 3.03
C LYS A 158 -3.76 -20.46 3.22
N GLN A 159 -3.01 -20.35 4.32
CA GLN A 159 -2.23 -19.14 4.60
C GLN A 159 -1.10 -18.93 3.58
N ALA A 160 -0.40 -20.00 3.17
CA ALA A 160 0.64 -19.91 2.15
C ALA A 160 0.08 -19.39 0.82
N SER A 161 -1.11 -19.83 0.40
CA SER A 161 -1.75 -19.34 -0.83
C SER A 161 -2.11 -17.85 -0.72
N ILE A 162 -2.71 -17.43 0.40
CA ILE A 162 -2.98 -16.01 0.68
C ILE A 162 -1.70 -15.17 0.66
N ASP A 163 -0.61 -15.68 1.25
CA ASP A 163 0.65 -14.96 1.31
C ASP A 163 1.28 -14.79 -0.08
N ASN A 164 1.20 -15.81 -0.95
CA ASN A 164 1.63 -15.73 -2.35
C ASN A 164 0.84 -14.66 -3.12
N ILE A 165 -0.49 -14.70 -3.03
CA ILE A 165 -1.37 -13.69 -3.66
C ILE A 165 -1.05 -12.28 -3.12
N THR A 166 -0.86 -12.16 -1.81
CA THR A 166 -0.54 -10.89 -1.15
C THR A 166 0.80 -10.33 -1.65
N GLN A 167 1.82 -11.17 -1.79
CA GLN A 167 3.14 -10.77 -2.26
C GLN A 167 3.09 -10.25 -3.70
N GLU A 168 2.39 -10.97 -4.58
CA GLU A 168 2.24 -10.55 -5.98
C GLU A 168 1.45 -9.24 -6.08
N LEU A 169 0.31 -9.17 -5.38
CA LEU A 169 -0.52 -7.96 -5.32
C LEU A 169 0.28 -6.74 -4.86
N ASN A 170 1.18 -6.91 -3.89
CA ASN A 170 2.03 -5.82 -3.40
C ASN A 170 2.99 -5.27 -4.42
N SER A 171 3.65 -6.16 -5.14
CA SER A 171 4.60 -5.78 -6.18
C SER A 171 3.89 -4.95 -7.25
N GLN A 172 2.75 -5.46 -7.73
CA GLN A 172 1.96 -4.81 -8.78
C GLN A 172 1.35 -3.47 -8.33
N LEU A 173 0.75 -3.41 -7.12
CA LEU A 173 0.18 -2.16 -6.59
C LEU A 173 1.24 -1.09 -6.38
N HIS A 174 2.43 -1.45 -5.87
CA HIS A 174 3.51 -0.50 -5.68
C HIS A 174 3.94 0.11 -7.02
N GLN A 175 4.15 -0.73 -8.04
CA GLN A 175 4.50 -0.27 -9.38
C GLN A 175 3.39 0.62 -9.97
N PHE A 176 2.14 0.16 -9.92
CA PHE A 176 0.99 0.88 -10.44
C PHE A 176 0.85 2.29 -9.84
N PHE A 177 0.93 2.40 -8.50
CA PHE A 177 0.76 3.67 -7.82
C PHE A 177 1.98 4.60 -7.96
N SER A 178 3.20 4.05 -8.04
CA SER A 178 4.39 4.84 -8.33
C SER A 178 4.35 5.42 -9.74
N GLU A 179 3.90 4.63 -10.72
CA GLU A 179 3.75 5.12 -12.08
C GLU A 179 2.69 6.22 -12.15
N ARG A 180 1.49 5.92 -11.64
CA ARG A 180 0.30 6.77 -11.80
C ARG A 180 0.35 8.08 -11.01
N LEU A 181 0.81 8.05 -9.75
CA LEU A 181 0.82 9.25 -8.90
C LEU A 181 2.10 10.08 -9.08
N PHE A 182 3.19 9.45 -9.51
CA PHE A 182 4.48 10.10 -9.59
C PHE A 182 4.99 10.20 -11.03
N LYS A 183 5.28 9.09 -11.73
CA LYS A 183 5.96 9.13 -13.03
C LYS A 183 5.14 9.79 -14.14
N GLU A 184 3.87 9.43 -14.27
CA GLU A 184 2.95 10.01 -15.25
C GLU A 184 2.65 11.49 -14.95
N GLN A 185 2.79 11.88 -13.68
CA GLN A 185 2.41 13.19 -13.16
C GLN A 185 3.58 14.16 -13.02
N ILE A 186 4.80 13.79 -13.44
CA ILE A 186 6.02 14.62 -13.27
C ILE A 186 5.80 16.06 -13.76
N LYS A 187 5.13 16.24 -14.91
CA LYS A 187 4.83 17.56 -15.47
C LYS A 187 3.91 18.39 -14.56
N ASN A 188 2.87 17.76 -14.02
CA ASN A 188 1.92 18.42 -13.13
C ASN A 188 2.57 18.76 -11.78
N TRP A 189 3.43 17.87 -11.26
CA TRP A 189 4.26 18.16 -10.08
C TRP A 189 5.21 19.33 -10.30
N HIS A 190 5.86 19.39 -11.47
CA HIS A 190 6.73 20.50 -11.86
C HIS A 190 5.94 21.81 -11.97
N GLN A 191 4.74 21.79 -12.56
CA GLN A 191 3.85 22.95 -12.64
C GLN A 191 3.48 23.47 -11.24
N ALA A 192 3.03 22.59 -10.36
CA ALA A 192 2.71 22.90 -8.96
C ALA A 192 3.91 23.53 -8.23
N TYR A 193 5.12 23.02 -8.47
CA TYR A 193 6.33 23.62 -7.93
C TYR A 193 6.59 25.02 -8.48
N SER A 194 6.39 25.23 -9.78
CA SER A 194 6.80 26.43 -10.54
C SER A 194 6.14 27.73 -10.12
N HIS A 195 4.97 27.69 -9.47
CA HIS A 195 4.26 28.91 -9.02
C HIS A 195 5.09 29.79 -8.08
N ARG A 196 5.04 31.11 -8.29
CA ARG A 196 5.74 32.15 -7.52
C ARG A 196 4.78 33.28 -7.15
N GLY A 197 5.15 34.09 -6.16
CA GLY A 197 4.41 35.28 -5.76
C GLY A 197 3.14 35.00 -4.94
N THR A 198 2.34 36.05 -4.76
CA THR A 198 1.09 36.04 -3.99
C THR A 198 0.09 35.03 -4.56
N GLY A 199 -0.62 34.30 -3.69
CA GLY A 199 -1.61 33.30 -4.09
C GLY A 199 -1.04 31.94 -4.53
N SER A 200 0.26 31.85 -4.83
CA SER A 200 0.91 30.61 -5.29
C SER A 200 0.73 29.41 -4.35
N THR A 201 0.63 29.65 -3.04
CA THR A 201 0.37 28.59 -2.06
C THR A 201 -0.98 27.91 -2.28
N LYS A 202 -2.03 28.70 -2.56
CA LYS A 202 -3.38 28.18 -2.77
C LYS A 202 -3.47 27.44 -4.11
N ILE A 203 -2.95 28.04 -5.18
CA ILE A 203 -2.93 27.42 -6.51
C ILE A 203 -2.22 26.07 -6.46
N ARG A 204 -1.02 26.02 -5.86
CA ARG A 204 -0.27 24.77 -5.66
C ARG A 204 -1.07 23.72 -4.90
N ALA A 205 -1.80 24.10 -3.85
CA ALA A 205 -2.59 23.15 -3.09
C ALA A 205 -3.70 22.50 -3.93
N TYR A 206 -4.38 23.29 -4.78
CA TYR A 206 -5.38 22.75 -5.71
C TYR A 206 -4.76 21.86 -6.79
N GLU A 207 -3.65 22.27 -7.41
CA GLU A 207 -2.98 21.43 -8.42
C GLU A 207 -2.50 20.11 -7.82
N VAL A 208 -1.98 20.10 -6.59
CA VAL A 208 -1.62 18.85 -5.90
C VAL A 208 -2.86 17.99 -5.63
N LYS A 209 -3.98 18.61 -5.23
CA LYS A 209 -5.25 17.88 -5.08
C LYS A 209 -5.73 17.31 -6.41
N ASP A 210 -5.54 18.01 -7.52
CA ASP A 210 -5.96 17.53 -8.84
C ASP A 210 -5.10 16.35 -9.30
N ILE A 211 -3.78 16.40 -9.09
CA ILE A 211 -2.89 15.24 -9.27
C ILE A 211 -3.40 14.03 -8.47
N TYR A 212 -3.85 14.23 -7.23
CA TYR A 212 -4.42 13.15 -6.42
C TYR A 212 -5.76 12.63 -6.96
N ASN A 213 -6.60 13.50 -7.53
CA ASN A 213 -7.88 13.09 -8.13
C ASN A 213 -7.64 12.26 -9.40
N ASP A 214 -6.68 12.64 -10.23
CA ASP A 214 -6.33 11.92 -11.46
C ASP A 214 -5.70 10.55 -11.14
N ALA A 215 -4.82 10.52 -10.13
CA ALA A 215 -4.12 9.31 -9.74
C ALA A 215 -5.02 8.31 -9.00
N ALA A 216 -5.94 8.77 -8.16
CA ALA A 216 -6.86 7.91 -7.41
C ALA A 216 -8.27 8.50 -7.40
N PRO A 217 -8.99 8.46 -8.54
CA PRO A 217 -10.34 8.98 -8.63
C PRO A 217 -11.26 8.19 -7.68
N ILE A 218 -12.14 8.89 -6.97
CA ILE A 218 -13.10 8.26 -6.06
C ILE A 218 -14.32 7.80 -6.89
N PRO A 219 -14.59 6.49 -7.01
CA PRO A 219 -15.78 6.01 -7.71
C PRO A 219 -17.04 6.52 -7.03
N GLY A 220 -17.97 7.06 -7.84
CA GLY A 220 -19.28 7.50 -7.38
C GLY A 220 -20.37 6.47 -7.69
N GLU A 221 -21.61 6.80 -7.30
CA GLU A 221 -22.80 6.01 -7.68
C GLU A 221 -23.10 6.10 -9.18
N VAL A 222 -22.75 7.24 -9.79
CA VAL A 222 -22.93 7.47 -11.23
C VAL A 222 -21.64 7.08 -11.97
N PRO A 223 -21.73 6.34 -13.09
CA PRO A 223 -20.57 6.02 -13.91
C PRO A 223 -19.84 7.28 -14.39
N ASN A 224 -18.55 7.37 -14.06
CA ASN A 224 -17.61 8.34 -14.61
C ASN A 224 -16.45 7.57 -15.25
N SER A 225 -16.11 7.89 -16.51
CA SER A 225 -15.12 7.16 -17.31
C SER A 225 -13.79 6.96 -16.58
N GLU A 226 -13.26 7.99 -15.95
CA GLU A 226 -11.97 7.92 -15.24
C GLU A 226 -12.02 6.96 -14.05
N SER A 227 -13.06 7.09 -13.22
CA SER A 227 -13.24 6.20 -12.06
C SER A 227 -13.52 4.75 -12.47
N SER A 228 -14.25 4.53 -13.57
CA SER A 228 -14.53 3.20 -14.09
C SER A 228 -13.28 2.53 -14.66
N VAL A 229 -12.41 3.29 -15.34
CA VAL A 229 -11.10 2.80 -15.80
C VAL A 229 -10.23 2.44 -14.61
N PHE A 230 -10.13 3.31 -13.61
CA PHE A 230 -9.34 3.06 -12.40
C PHE A 230 -9.80 1.79 -11.64
N VAL A 231 -11.12 1.62 -11.45
CA VAL A 231 -11.67 0.41 -10.83
C VAL A 231 -11.34 -0.84 -11.64
N LYS A 232 -11.40 -0.76 -12.97
CA LYS A 232 -11.04 -1.87 -13.85
C LYS A 232 -9.57 -2.22 -13.73
N GLU A 233 -8.66 -1.25 -13.72
CA GLU A 233 -7.22 -1.46 -13.58
C GLU A 233 -6.87 -2.17 -12.25
N ILE A 234 -7.41 -1.69 -11.13
CA ILE A 234 -7.21 -2.34 -9.82
C ILE A 234 -7.79 -3.75 -9.81
N ARG A 235 -8.96 -3.97 -10.46
CA ARG A 235 -9.55 -5.30 -10.57
C ARG A 235 -8.68 -6.25 -11.39
N GLU A 236 -8.08 -5.79 -12.48
CA GLU A 236 -7.17 -6.63 -13.28
C GLU A 236 -5.88 -6.94 -12.51
N ILE A 237 -5.27 -5.97 -11.82
CA ILE A 237 -4.13 -6.22 -10.92
C ILE A 237 -4.46 -7.30 -9.89
N LEU A 238 -5.65 -7.21 -9.27
CA LEU A 238 -6.08 -8.20 -8.29
C LEU A 238 -6.30 -9.59 -8.90
N LYS A 239 -6.89 -9.67 -10.11
CA LYS A 239 -7.10 -10.93 -10.83
C LYS A 239 -5.79 -11.58 -11.22
N GLU A 240 -4.84 -10.79 -11.71
CA GLU A 240 -3.50 -11.26 -12.08
C GLU A 240 -2.77 -11.79 -10.84
N ALA A 241 -2.80 -11.06 -9.73
CA ALA A 241 -2.22 -11.52 -8.47
C ALA A 241 -2.87 -12.79 -7.92
N ILE A 242 -4.21 -12.89 -7.99
CA ILE A 242 -4.92 -14.10 -7.57
C ILE A 242 -4.56 -15.29 -8.47
N SER A 243 -4.49 -15.08 -9.77
CA SER A 243 -4.16 -16.16 -10.73
C SER A 243 -2.70 -16.61 -10.60
N ALA A 244 -1.78 -15.68 -10.32
CA ALA A 244 -0.37 -15.99 -10.05
C ALA A 244 -0.15 -16.76 -8.73
N GLY A 245 -1.07 -16.63 -7.77
CA GLY A 245 -1.08 -17.39 -6.51
C GLY A 245 -2.02 -18.60 -6.53
N ASP A 246 -2.34 -19.14 -7.71
CA ASP A 246 -3.19 -20.31 -7.95
C ASP A 246 -4.64 -20.18 -7.42
N GLY A 247 -5.13 -18.95 -7.21
CA GLY A 247 -6.50 -18.67 -6.81
C GLY A 247 -7.48 -18.54 -7.99
N LYS A 248 -8.78 -18.54 -7.68
CA LYS A 248 -9.87 -18.41 -8.67
C LYS A 248 -10.78 -17.23 -8.32
N ILE A 249 -11.23 -16.48 -9.34
CA ILE A 249 -12.29 -15.47 -9.21
C ILE A 249 -13.51 -15.95 -9.99
N ASN A 250 -14.63 -16.11 -9.30
CA ASN A 250 -15.91 -16.32 -9.95
C ASN A 250 -16.35 -15.00 -10.58
N ARG A 251 -16.52 -14.98 -11.90
CA ARG A 251 -17.21 -13.86 -12.56
C ARG A 251 -18.70 -14.03 -12.30
N THR A 252 -19.30 -13.08 -11.61
CA THR A 252 -20.76 -12.90 -11.70
C THR A 252 -21.05 -12.43 -13.12
N VAL A 253 -21.78 -13.27 -13.87
CA VAL A 253 -22.24 -12.99 -15.25
C VAL A 253 -23.23 -11.83 -15.23
#